data_AF-A0A285ERL9-F1
#
_entry.id   AF-A0A285ERL9-F1
#
_cell.length_a   1.000
_cell.length_b   1.000
_cell.length_c   1.000
_cell.angle_alpha   90.00
_cell.angle_beta   90.00
_cell.angle_gamma   90.00
#
_symmetry.space_group_name_H-M   'P 1'
#
loop_
_entity.id
_entity.type
_entity.pdbx_description
1 polymer ?
#
loop_
_entity_poly.entity_id
_entity_poly.type
_entity_poly.pdbx_seq_one_letter_code
_entity_poly.pdbx_strand_id
1 'polypeptide(L)'
;MVMENVKRRKTIYPSSVFIIAGEKMIIPEPIKCEIEHKGGVDNLYKKMPPEDEFKRWSEIHHALSSPLRLKILYMVARQPLCVCIIKHILKVPDSKLSYHLSILSGSGIIKGTREGNWIIYSATEEGKQMIEGISGK
;
A
#
# COMPACT_ATOMS: atom_id res chain seq x y z
N MET A 1 37.40 -11.08 -8.87
CA MET A 1 37.10 -12.46 -9.27
C MET A 1 36.03 -13.01 -8.34
N VAL A 2 34.75 -12.81 -8.66
CA VAL A 2 33.62 -13.62 -8.15
C VAL A 2 32.60 -13.67 -9.28
N MET A 3 32.82 -14.59 -10.23
CA MET A 3 31.77 -15.04 -11.15
C MET A 3 31.24 -16.34 -10.56
N GLU A 4 30.16 -16.29 -9.79
CA GLU A 4 29.47 -17.49 -9.32
C GLU A 4 28.20 -17.74 -10.13
N ASN A 5 28.36 -18.57 -11.15
CA ASN A 5 27.47 -19.65 -11.57
C ASN A 5 26.00 -19.56 -11.11
N VAL A 6 25.17 -18.84 -11.89
CA VAL A 6 23.73 -19.04 -11.92
C VAL A 6 23.45 -20.43 -12.52
N LYS A 7 23.40 -21.45 -11.67
CA LYS A 7 22.87 -22.78 -12.02
C LYS A 7 21.48 -22.61 -12.63
N ARG A 8 21.32 -22.95 -13.92
CA ARG A 8 20.02 -23.01 -14.61
C ARG A 8 19.07 -23.88 -13.77
N ARG A 9 18.08 -23.27 -13.11
CA ARG A 9 17.03 -24.02 -12.43
C ARG A 9 16.29 -24.83 -13.49
N LYS A 10 16.26 -26.17 -13.36
CA LYS A 10 15.40 -27.03 -14.19
C LYS A 10 13.95 -26.53 -14.01
N THR A 11 13.30 -26.15 -15.11
CA THR A 11 11.91 -25.68 -15.08
C THR A 11 10.99 -26.85 -14.77
N ILE A 12 10.05 -26.63 -13.85
CA ILE A 12 9.05 -27.64 -13.42
C ILE A 12 7.99 -27.86 -14.52
N TYR A 13 7.80 -26.88 -15.39
CA TYR A 13 6.75 -26.87 -16.41
C TYR A 13 7.32 -26.83 -17.84
N PRO A 14 6.61 -27.39 -18.84
CA PRO A 14 6.94 -27.17 -20.23
C PRO A 14 6.84 -25.69 -20.58
N SER A 15 7.75 -25.23 -21.43
CA SER A 15 7.77 -23.85 -21.93
C SER A 15 6.98 -23.73 -23.23
N SER A 16 6.33 -22.60 -23.40
CA SER A 16 5.53 -22.28 -24.56
C SER A 16 5.79 -20.88 -25.07
N VAL A 17 5.60 -20.74 -26.38
CA VAL A 17 5.66 -19.45 -27.05
C VAL A 17 4.35 -18.71 -26.80
N PHE A 18 4.47 -17.50 -26.26
CA PHE A 18 3.38 -16.55 -26.11
C PHE A 18 3.74 -15.24 -26.82
N ILE A 19 2.79 -14.62 -27.50
CA ILE A 19 3.02 -13.42 -28.30
C ILE A 19 2.08 -12.32 -27.81
N ILE A 20 2.63 -11.16 -27.46
CA ILE A 20 1.88 -9.97 -27.03
C ILE A 20 2.39 -8.79 -27.85
N ALA A 21 1.52 -8.05 -28.53
CA ALA A 21 1.90 -6.85 -29.29
C ALA A 21 3.11 -7.06 -30.25
N GLY A 22 3.25 -8.27 -30.82
CA GLY A 22 4.38 -8.64 -31.70
C GLY A 22 5.65 -9.08 -30.98
N GLU A 23 5.73 -8.96 -29.65
CA GLU A 23 6.84 -9.44 -28.85
C GLU A 23 6.64 -10.92 -28.50
N LYS A 24 7.68 -11.73 -28.77
CA LYS A 24 7.69 -13.17 -28.50
C LYS A 24 8.33 -13.46 -27.14
N MET A 25 7.58 -14.12 -26.27
CA MET A 25 8.01 -14.53 -24.94
C MET A 25 8.00 -16.05 -24.81
N ILE A 26 8.95 -16.61 -24.05
CA ILE A 26 8.96 -18.01 -23.65
C ILE A 26 8.48 -18.08 -22.20
N ILE A 27 7.28 -18.58 -21.97
CA ILE A 27 6.64 -18.63 -20.65
C ILE A 27 6.20 -20.06 -20.28
N PRO A 28 5.97 -20.38 -19.00
CA PRO A 28 5.41 -21.68 -18.62
C PRO A 28 4.01 -21.90 -19.24
N GLU A 29 3.74 -23.08 -19.79
CA GLU A 29 2.44 -23.41 -20.40
C GLU A 29 1.24 -23.15 -19.48
N PRO A 30 1.28 -23.47 -18.16
CA PRO A 30 0.14 -23.16 -17.28
C PRO A 30 -0.17 -21.66 -17.20
N ILE A 31 0.83 -20.79 -17.30
CA ILE A 31 0.65 -19.34 -17.28
C ILE A 31 0.05 -18.87 -18.62
N LYS A 32 0.48 -19.45 -19.74
CA LYS A 32 -0.12 -19.17 -21.05
C LYS A 32 -1.61 -19.52 -21.02
N CYS A 33 -1.97 -20.73 -20.60
CA CYS A 33 -3.35 -21.18 -20.52
C CYS A 33 -4.19 -20.26 -19.61
N GLU A 34 -3.66 -19.84 -18.46
CA GLU A 34 -4.34 -18.93 -17.52
C GLU A 34 -4.61 -17.56 -18.15
N ILE A 35 -3.63 -16.97 -18.82
CA ILE A 35 -3.77 -15.68 -19.51
C ILE A 35 -4.83 -15.79 -20.61
N GLU A 36 -4.76 -16.82 -21.45
CA GLU A 36 -5.72 -17.06 -22.53
C GLU A 36 -7.12 -17.28 -21.98
N HIS A 37 -7.27 -18.09 -20.92
CA HIS A 37 -8.55 -18.33 -20.24
C HIS A 37 -9.15 -17.05 -19.67
N LYS A 38 -8.31 -16.14 -19.15
CA LYS A 38 -8.74 -14.83 -18.63
C LYS A 38 -8.94 -13.77 -19.73
N GLY A 39 -8.96 -14.15 -21.01
CA GLY A 39 -9.24 -13.25 -22.14
C GLY A 39 -8.02 -12.54 -22.70
N GLY A 40 -6.81 -13.07 -22.46
CA GLY A 40 -5.56 -12.51 -22.94
C GLY A 40 -5.07 -11.31 -22.13
N VAL A 41 -3.89 -10.80 -22.51
CA VAL A 41 -3.28 -9.63 -21.86
C VAL A 41 -4.07 -8.35 -22.13
N ASP A 42 -4.75 -8.27 -23.28
CA ASP A 42 -5.61 -7.13 -23.60
C ASP A 42 -6.75 -6.96 -22.58
N ASN A 43 -7.31 -8.05 -22.07
CA ASN A 43 -8.31 -7.98 -21.01
C ASN A 43 -7.71 -7.46 -19.69
N LEU A 44 -6.43 -7.76 -19.42
CA LEU A 44 -5.74 -7.22 -18.26
C LEU A 44 -5.54 -5.70 -18.40
N TYR A 45 -5.08 -5.22 -19.56
CA TYR A 45 -4.95 -3.79 -19.83
C TYR A 45 -6.28 -3.04 -19.73
N LYS A 46 -7.38 -3.63 -20.24
CA LYS A 46 -8.72 -3.04 -20.14
C LYS A 46 -9.25 -2.92 -18.72
N LYS A 47 -8.81 -3.78 -17.81
CA LYS A 47 -9.23 -3.80 -16.40
C LYS A 47 -8.29 -3.01 -15.49
N MET A 48 -7.18 -2.51 -16.02
CA MET A 48 -6.19 -1.78 -15.25
C MET A 48 -6.79 -0.42 -14.82
N PRO A 49 -6.76 -0.08 -13.53
CA PRO A 49 -7.11 1.26 -13.06
C PRO A 49 -6.26 2.34 -13.75
N PRO A 50 -6.72 3.60 -13.78
CA PRO A 50 -5.92 4.70 -14.28
C PRO A 50 -4.71 4.98 -13.36
N GLU A 51 -3.68 5.62 -13.91
CA GLU A 51 -2.37 5.82 -13.24
C GLU A 51 -2.49 6.63 -11.93
N ASP A 52 -3.43 7.56 -11.86
CA ASP A 52 -3.71 8.37 -10.68
C ASP A 52 -4.26 7.54 -9.52
N GLU A 53 -5.04 6.49 -9.80
CA GLU A 53 -5.47 5.54 -8.77
C GLU A 53 -4.29 4.77 -8.19
N PHE A 54 -3.38 4.26 -9.03
CA PHE A 54 -2.16 3.59 -8.54
C PHE A 54 -1.28 4.51 -7.70
N LYS A 55 -1.12 5.77 -8.13
CA LYS A 55 -0.39 6.78 -7.36
C LYS A 55 -1.03 7.01 -6.00
N ARG A 56 -2.35 7.18 -5.95
CA ARG A 56 -3.12 7.35 -4.72
C ARG A 56 -2.95 6.15 -3.78
N TRP A 57 -3.06 4.93 -4.28
CA TRP A 57 -2.82 3.73 -3.47
C TRP A 57 -1.39 3.68 -2.95
N SER A 58 -0.39 4.00 -3.79
CA SER A 58 1.01 4.05 -3.38
C SER A 58 1.23 5.04 -2.23
N GLU A 59 0.63 6.24 -2.30
CA GLU A 59 0.72 7.26 -1.23
C GLU A 59 0.12 6.75 0.09
N ILE A 60 -1.05 6.10 0.04
CA ILE A 60 -1.70 5.50 1.22
C ILE A 60 -0.84 4.36 1.79
N HIS A 61 -0.38 3.43 0.96
CA HIS A 61 0.46 2.30 1.41
C HIS A 61 1.78 2.81 1.98
N HIS A 62 2.37 3.83 1.36
CA HIS A 62 3.54 4.51 1.91
C HIS A 62 3.24 5.17 3.25
N ALA A 63 2.05 5.72 3.47
CA ALA A 63 1.62 6.25 4.78
C ALA A 63 1.47 5.14 5.83
N LEU A 64 1.02 3.96 5.42
CA LEU A 64 0.78 2.80 6.30
C LEU A 64 2.04 1.97 6.60
N SER A 65 3.12 2.11 5.82
CA SER A 65 4.35 1.32 5.95
C SER A 65 5.22 1.64 7.18
N SER A 66 4.65 2.20 8.26
CA SER A 66 5.36 2.45 9.52
C SER A 66 4.54 1.99 10.73
N PRO A 67 5.15 1.23 11.66
CA PRO A 67 4.49 0.85 12.90
C PRO A 67 3.96 2.04 13.71
N LEU A 68 4.66 3.18 13.70
CA LEU A 68 4.23 4.36 14.46
C LEU A 68 3.00 5.03 13.84
N ARG A 69 2.94 5.11 12.50
CA ARG A 69 1.79 5.64 11.78
C ARG A 69 0.57 4.73 11.92
N LEU A 70 0.76 3.42 11.89
CA LEU A 70 -0.30 2.44 12.17
C LEU A 70 -0.86 2.59 13.59
N LYS A 71 -0.01 2.79 14.60
CA LYS A 71 -0.45 3.07 15.98
C LYS A 71 -1.27 4.36 16.06
N ILE A 72 -0.81 5.44 15.41
CA ILE A 72 -1.55 6.71 15.37
C ILE A 72 -2.92 6.49 14.74
N LEU A 73 -2.97 5.89 13.54
CA LEU A 73 -4.22 5.63 12.84
C LEU A 73 -5.17 4.75 13.66
N TYR A 74 -4.67 3.68 14.28
CA TYR A 74 -5.44 2.81 15.16
C TYR A 74 -6.13 3.58 16.30
N MET A 75 -5.41 4.52 16.93
CA MET A 75 -5.94 5.33 18.03
C MET A 75 -6.99 6.33 17.53
N VAL A 76 -6.68 7.09 16.47
CA VAL A 76 -7.57 8.17 15.97
C VAL A 76 -8.78 7.65 15.17
N ALA A 77 -8.74 6.38 14.74
CA ALA A 77 -9.89 5.69 14.17
C ALA A 77 -10.96 5.34 15.21
N ARG A 78 -10.57 5.18 16.49
CA ARG A 78 -11.50 4.83 17.59
C ARG A 78 -12.09 6.07 18.25
N GLN A 79 -11.31 7.13 18.36
CA GLN A 79 -11.78 8.41 18.91
C GLN A 79 -10.88 9.56 18.45
N PRO A 80 -11.41 10.78 18.31
CA PRO A 80 -10.59 11.96 18.07
C PRO A 80 -9.61 12.23 19.22
N LEU A 81 -8.36 12.56 18.91
CA LEU A 81 -7.32 12.82 19.91
C LEU A 81 -6.53 14.08 19.59
N CYS A 82 -6.25 14.89 20.61
CA CYS A 82 -5.29 15.98 20.46
C CYS A 82 -3.85 15.45 20.44
N VAL A 83 -2.94 16.21 19.82
CA VAL A 83 -1.51 15.87 19.70
C VAL A 83 -0.88 15.51 21.06
N CYS A 84 -1.30 16.17 22.14
CA CYS A 84 -0.74 15.97 23.47
C CYS A 84 -1.03 14.56 24.02
N ILE A 85 -2.23 14.03 23.79
CA ILE A 85 -2.58 12.66 24.17
C ILE A 85 -1.82 11.65 23.30
N ILE A 86 -1.74 11.89 21.99
CA ILE A 86 -0.99 11.02 21.08
C ILE A 86 0.49 10.94 21.49
N LYS A 87 1.09 12.09 21.81
CA LYS A 87 2.47 12.19 22.34
C LYS A 87 2.63 11.43 23.64
N HIS A 88 1.72 11.62 24.58
CA HIS A 88 1.77 10.95 25.89
C HIS A 88 1.78 9.42 25.74
N ILE A 89 0.95 8.87 24.85
CA ILE A 89 0.87 7.43 24.61
C ILE A 89 2.11 6.90 23.89
N LEU A 90 2.56 7.59 22.83
CA LEU A 90 3.64 7.09 21.97
C LEU A 90 5.04 7.38 22.50
N LYS A 91 5.19 8.35 23.43
CA LYS A 91 6.46 8.73 24.05
C LYS A 91 7.57 9.04 23.02
N VAL A 92 7.21 9.79 21.98
CA VAL A 92 8.14 10.22 20.92
C VAL A 92 8.39 11.73 20.95
N PRO A 93 9.53 12.20 20.41
CA PRO A 93 9.79 13.62 20.24
C PRO A 93 8.74 14.30 19.34
N ASP A 94 8.51 15.60 19.56
CA ASP A 94 7.51 16.37 18.83
C ASP A 94 7.79 16.44 17.33
N SER A 95 9.05 16.62 16.94
CA SER A 95 9.46 16.62 15.52
C SER A 95 9.10 15.31 14.81
N LYS A 96 9.31 14.18 15.50
CA LYS A 96 8.99 12.85 14.97
C LYS A 96 7.47 12.65 14.87
N LEU A 97 6.72 13.07 15.89
CA LEU A 97 5.26 12.96 15.86
C LEU A 97 4.65 13.81 14.74
N SER A 98 5.07 15.07 14.62
CA SER A 98 4.60 15.99 13.58
C SER A 98 4.89 15.47 12.18
N TYR A 99 6.07 14.88 11.95
CA TYR A 99 6.41 14.23 10.68
C TYR A 99 5.42 13.09 10.33
N HIS A 100 5.13 12.20 11.29
CA HIS A 100 4.20 11.11 11.05
C HIS A 100 2.76 11.57 10.84
N LEU A 101 2.30 12.57 11.60
CA LEU A 101 0.98 13.18 11.42
C LEU A 101 0.85 13.85 10.05
N SER A 102 1.88 14.57 9.61
CA SER A 102 1.90 15.21 8.29
C SER A 102 1.77 14.21 7.15
N ILE A 103 2.48 13.07 7.22
CA ILE A 103 2.35 12.03 6.17
C ILE A 103 0.96 11.40 6.17
N LEU A 104 0.41 11.08 7.35
CA LEU A 104 -0.92 10.49 7.44
C LEU A 104 -2.02 11.46 6.97
N SER A 105 -1.90 12.75 7.31
CA SER A 105 -2.82 13.77 6.81
C SER A 105 -2.66 14.02 5.32
N GLY A 106 -1.42 14.01 4.81
CA GLY A 106 -1.11 14.18 3.40
C GLY A 106 -1.69 13.06 2.53
N SER A 107 -1.81 11.84 3.06
CA SER A 107 -2.47 10.72 2.36
C SER A 107 -3.99 10.73 2.51
N GLY A 108 -4.58 11.69 3.22
CA GLY A 108 -6.04 11.83 3.37
C GLY A 108 -6.73 10.84 4.31
N ILE A 109 -5.99 9.96 4.99
CA ILE A 109 -6.57 8.92 5.86
C ILE A 109 -6.83 9.39 7.30
N ILE A 110 -6.27 10.55 7.67
CA ILE A 110 -6.64 11.27 8.89
C ILE A 110 -6.86 12.75 8.57
N LYS A 111 -7.67 13.41 9.40
CA LYS A 111 -7.87 14.87 9.36
C LYS A 111 -7.49 15.49 10.70
N GLY A 112 -6.88 16.68 10.65
CA GLY A 112 -6.60 17.50 11.83
C GLY A 112 -7.45 18.76 11.83
N THR A 113 -8.21 19.00 12.90
CA THR A 113 -9.03 20.21 13.08
C THR A 113 -8.44 21.07 14.19
N ARG A 114 -8.30 22.38 13.94
CA ARG A 114 -7.82 23.35 14.93
C ARG A 114 -8.99 23.75 15.84
N GLU A 115 -8.83 23.54 17.14
CA GLU A 115 -9.81 23.88 18.18
C GLU A 115 -9.10 24.70 19.26
N GLY A 116 -9.19 26.03 19.16
CA GLY A 116 -8.45 26.96 20.00
C GLY A 116 -6.93 26.69 19.96
N ASN A 117 -6.37 26.29 21.10
CA ASN A 117 -4.94 25.98 21.23
C ASN A 117 -4.56 24.56 20.78
N TRP A 118 -5.55 23.72 20.43
CA TRP A 118 -5.35 22.30 20.14
C TRP A 118 -5.47 22.00 18.64
N ILE A 119 -4.82 20.94 18.20
CA ILE A 119 -5.13 20.27 16.93
C ILE A 119 -5.63 18.88 17.29
N ILE A 120 -6.85 18.57 16.88
CA ILE A 120 -7.53 17.30 17.13
C ILE A 120 -7.50 16.47 15.86
N TYR A 121 -6.91 15.28 15.93
CA TYR A 121 -6.85 14.34 14.83
C TYR A 121 -7.95 13.28 14.94
N SER A 122 -8.56 12.94 13.81
CA SER A 122 -9.52 11.84 13.65
C SER A 122 -9.28 11.11 12.33
N ALA A 123 -9.58 9.82 12.26
CA ALA A 123 -9.54 9.10 10.99
C ALA A 123 -10.68 9.55 10.06
N THR A 124 -10.42 9.52 8.75
CA THR A 124 -11.49 9.57 7.74
C THR A 124 -12.16 8.20 7.62
N GLU A 125 -13.27 8.10 6.89
CA GLU A 125 -13.92 6.81 6.65
C GLU A 125 -12.98 5.80 5.98
N GLU A 126 -12.18 6.25 5.01
CA GLU A 126 -11.14 5.43 4.39
C GLU A 126 -10.09 4.98 5.42
N GLY A 127 -9.62 5.90 6.28
CA GLY A 127 -8.66 5.55 7.33
C GLY A 127 -9.20 4.51 8.33
N LYS A 128 -10.50 4.53 8.63
CA LYS A 128 -11.15 3.52 9.48
C LYS A 128 -11.19 2.15 8.78
N GLN A 129 -11.63 2.11 7.52
CA GLN A 129 -11.68 0.88 6.71
C GLN A 129 -10.31 0.19 6.63
N MET A 130 -9.23 0.98 6.51
CA MET A 130 -7.86 0.44 6.47
C MET A 130 -7.46 -0.28 7.77
N ILE A 131 -7.92 0.19 8.93
CA ILE A 131 -7.62 -0.46 10.22
C ILE A 131 -8.52 -1.66 10.49
N GLU A 132 -9.79 -1.60 10.09
CA GLU A 132 -10.74 -2.71 10.22
C GLU A 132 -10.26 -3.93 9.43
N GLY A 133 -9.79 -3.72 8.19
CA GLY A 133 -9.21 -4.79 7.37
C GLY A 133 -7.95 -5.44 7.94
N ILE A 134 -7.17 -4.73 8.76
CA ILE A 134 -5.94 -5.24 9.39
C ILE A 134 -6.23 -5.95 10.71
N SER A 135 -7.26 -5.51 11.45
CA SER A 135 -7.43 -5.90 12.86
C SER A 135 -8.08 -7.26 13.07
N GLY A 136 -8.70 -7.86 12.05
CA GLY A 136 -9.27 -9.22 12.10
C GLY A 136 -10.19 -9.49 13.30
N LYS A 137 -10.72 -8.43 13.92
CA LYS A 137 -11.58 -8.40 15.10
C LYS A 137 -12.72 -7.44 14.82
#